data_AF-U5YEN7-F1
#
_entry.id   AF-U5YEN7-F1
#
_cell.length_a   1.000
_cell.length_b   1.000
_cell.length_c   1.000
_cell.angle_alpha   90.00
_cell.angle_beta   90.00
_cell.angle_gamma   90.00
#
_symmetry.space_group_name_H-M   'P 1'
#
loop_
_entity.id
_entity.type
_entity.pdbx_description
1 polymer ?
#
loop_
_entity_poly.entity_id
_entity_poly.type
_entity_poly.pdbx_seq_one_letter_code
_entity_poly.pdbx_strand_id
1 'polypeptide(L)' 'GRLLRGHDQSAYDGKDYIALNEDLSSWTAADTAAQITQRKWEAARVAEQRRAYLEGLCVEWLRRYLENGKETLQRA' A
#
# COMPACT_ATOMS: atom_id res chain seq x y z
N GLY A 1 9.72 -10.39 -10.72
CA GLY A 1 10.31 -9.21 -10.04
C GLY A 1 9.93 -9.20 -8.57
N ARG A 2 10.87 -8.92 -7.67
CA ARG A 2 10.60 -8.72 -6.23
C ARG A 2 9.87 -7.38 -6.00
N LEU A 3 9.15 -7.24 -4.89
CA LEU A 3 8.61 -5.94 -4.47
C LEU A 3 9.77 -4.95 -4.29
N LEU A 4 9.67 -3.75 -4.87
CA LEU A 4 10.61 -2.66 -4.62
C LEU A 4 10.13 -1.78 -3.46
N ARG A 5 8.86 -1.37 -3.51
CA ARG A 5 8.16 -0.61 -2.47
C ARG A 5 6.65 -0.83 -2.63
N GLY A 6 5.92 -0.86 -1.52
CA GLY A 6 4.46 -0.85 -1.49
C GLY A 6 3.92 0.51 -1.03
N HIS A 7 2.72 0.88 -1.45
CA HIS A 7 2.05 2.11 -1.05
C HIS A 7 0.60 1.81 -0.67
N ASP A 8 0.14 2.35 0.45
CA ASP A 8 -1.27 2.42 0.86
C ASP A 8 -1.48 3.76 1.57
N GLN A 9 -2.24 4.66 0.97
CA GLN A 9 -2.45 6.00 1.48
C GLN A 9 -3.87 6.47 1.17
N SER A 10 -4.46 7.18 2.12
CA SER A 10 -5.81 7.73 2.04
C SER A 10 -5.77 9.23 2.25
N ALA A 11 -6.65 9.93 1.54
CA ALA A 11 -6.85 11.37 1.63
C ALA A 11 -8.31 11.69 1.97
N TYR A 12 -8.54 12.82 2.63
CA TYR A 12 -9.86 13.36 2.93
C TYR A 12 -9.90 14.83 2.51
N ASP A 13 -10.92 15.23 1.75
CA ASP A 13 -11.06 16.58 1.16
C ASP A 13 -9.81 17.06 0.40
N GLY A 14 -9.14 16.13 -0.31
CA GLY A 14 -7.94 16.41 -1.09
C GLY A 14 -6.68 16.66 -0.25
N LYS A 15 -6.73 16.41 1.07
CA LYS A 15 -5.58 16.49 1.97
C LYS A 15 -5.19 15.10 2.45
N ASP A 16 -3.89 14.90 2.69
CA ASP A 16 -3.40 13.66 3.28
C ASP A 16 -4.12 13.37 4.59
N TYR A 17 -4.50 12.11 4.78
CA TYR A 17 -5.17 11.66 6.00
C TYR A 17 -4.30 10.64 6.73
N ILE A 18 -4.01 9.50 6.09
CA ILE A 18 -3.16 8.46 6.69
C ILE A 18 -2.41 7.69 5.59
N ALA A 19 -1.15 7.35 5.85
CA ALA A 19 -0.30 6.58 4.94
C ALA A 19 0.42 5.45 5.67
N LEU A 20 0.50 4.28 5.03
CA LEU A 20 1.36 3.18 5.45
C LEU A 20 2.81 3.55 5.13
N ASN A 21 3.69 3.46 6.12
CA ASN A 21 5.10 3.76 5.96
C ASN A 21 5.81 2.71 5.09
N GLU A 22 6.98 3.06 4.57
CA GLU A 22 7.75 2.17 3.68
C GLU A 22 8.15 0.84 4.31
N ASP A 23 8.18 0.78 5.64
CA ASP A 23 8.43 -0.45 6.41
C ASP A 23 7.25 -1.46 6.36
N LEU A 24 6.11 -1.05 5.81
CA LEU A 24 4.85 -1.81 5.71
C LEU A 24 4.35 -2.34 7.07
N SER A 25 4.65 -1.63 8.15
CA SER A 25 4.33 -2.03 9.52
C SER A 25 3.87 -0.88 10.42
N SER A 26 4.21 0.36 10.07
CA SER A 26 3.81 1.55 10.82
C SER A 26 3.03 2.54 9.94
N TRP A 27 2.29 3.45 10.57
CA TRP A 27 1.45 4.44 9.89
C TRP A 27 1.90 5.86 10.22
N THR A 28 1.76 6.76 9.25
CA THR A 28 1.85 8.21 9.43
C THR A 28 0.45 8.81 9.32
N ALA A 29 -0.05 9.41 10.41
CA ALA A 29 -1.31 10.14 10.46
C ALA A 29 -1.06 11.65 10.24
N ALA A 30 -1.87 12.28 9.39
CA ALA A 30 -1.71 13.69 9.05
C ALA A 30 -2.28 14.65 10.10
N ASP A 31 -3.32 14.25 10.83
CA ASP A 31 -3.98 15.05 11.85
C ASP A 31 -4.52 14.22 13.04
N THR A 32 -5.18 14.87 13.98
CA THR A 32 -5.73 14.24 15.18
C THR A 32 -6.89 13.28 14.87
N ALA A 33 -7.64 13.50 13.79
CA ALA A 33 -8.68 12.58 13.35
C ALA A 33 -8.04 11.30 12.78
N ALA A 34 -7.00 11.44 11.97
CA ALA A 34 -6.23 10.31 11.45
C ALA A 34 -5.52 9.51 12.54
N GLN A 35 -5.07 10.14 13.63
CA GLN A 35 -4.51 9.42 14.79
C GLN A 35 -5.52 8.46 15.43
N ILE A 36 -6.82 8.76 15.38
CA ILE A 36 -7.87 7.85 15.86
C ILE A 36 -7.93 6.62 14.94
N THR A 37 -7.85 6.81 13.62
CA THR A 37 -7.79 5.69 12.65
C THR A 37 -6.53 4.87 12.84
N GLN A 38 -5.36 5.51 12.99
CA GLN A 38 -4.09 4.85 13.22
C GLN A 38 -4.16 3.88 14.41
N ARG A 39 -4.62 4.34 15.57
CA ARG A 39 -4.75 3.49 16.77
C ARG A 39 -5.66 2.29 16.56
N LYS A 40 -6.78 2.48 15.84
CA LYS A 40 -7.70 1.39 15.47
C LYS A 40 -7.02 0.38 14.55
N TRP A 41 -6.24 0.85 13.58
CA TRP A 41 -5.54 0.01 12.60
C TRP A 41 -4.37 -0.75 13.22
N GLU A 42 -3.63 -0.12 14.14
CA GLU A 42 -2.58 -0.76 14.92
C GLU A 42 -3.16 -1.85 15.81
N ALA A 43 -4.25 -1.55 16.54
CA ALA A 43 -4.94 -2.54 17.38
C ALA A 43 -5.48 -3.74 16.56
N ALA A 44 -5.96 -3.47 15.34
CA ALA A 44 -6.50 -4.47 14.43
C ALA A 44 -5.47 -5.11 13.49
N ARG A 45 -4.17 -4.79 13.63
CA ARG A 45 -3.09 -5.38 12.81
C ARG A 45 -3.34 -5.23 11.29
N VAL A 46 -3.80 -4.04 10.89
CA VAL A 46 -4.13 -3.76 9.48
C VAL A 46 -2.87 -3.71 8.62
N ALA A 47 -1.75 -3.24 9.19
CA ALA A 47 -0.48 -3.18 8.47
C ALA A 47 -0.02 -4.57 8.00
N GLU A 48 -0.14 -5.62 8.83
CA GLU A 48 0.23 -6.98 8.42
C GLU A 48 -0.62 -7.49 7.24
N GLN A 49 -1.92 -7.17 7.23
CA GLN A 49 -2.81 -7.55 6.12
C GLN A 49 -2.44 -6.83 4.82
N ARG A 50 -2.15 -5.52 4.90
CA ARG A 50 -1.70 -4.72 3.75
C ARG A 50 -0.35 -5.18 3.23
N ARG A 51 0.59 -5.47 4.12
CA ARG A 51 1.88 -6.04 3.78
C ARG A 51 1.74 -7.36 3.04
N ALA A 52 0.93 -8.30 3.54
CA ALA A 52 0.71 -9.59 2.89
C ALA A 52 0.16 -9.44 1.46
N TYR A 53 -0.78 -8.50 1.25
CA TYR A 53 -1.29 -8.21 -0.09
C TYR A 53 -0.22 -7.59 -1.00
N LEU A 54 0.50 -6.57 -0.52
CA LEU A 54 1.49 -5.83 -1.29
C LEU A 54 2.71 -6.68 -1.67
N GLU A 55 3.20 -7.51 -0.75
CA GLU A 55 4.33 -8.42 -1.00
C GLU A 55 3.94 -9.66 -1.82
N GLY A 56 2.67 -10.09 -1.73
CA GLY A 56 2.15 -11.28 -2.41
C GLY A 56 1.29 -10.97 -3.62
N LEU A 57 -0.03 -10.98 -3.43
CA LEU A 57 -1.02 -10.93 -4.50
C LEU A 57 -0.84 -9.73 -5.46
N CYS A 58 -0.48 -8.55 -4.95
CA CYS A 58 -0.25 -7.38 -5.77
C CYS A 58 0.89 -7.62 -6.79
N VAL A 59 2.02 -8.16 -6.33
CA VAL A 59 3.18 -8.46 -7.18
C VAL A 59 2.87 -9.60 -8.15
N GLU A 60 2.12 -10.61 -7.73
CA GLU A 60 1.69 -11.71 -8.60
C GLU A 60 0.81 -11.21 -9.75
N TRP A 61 -0.20 -10.39 -9.45
CA TRP A 61 -1.05 -9.78 -10.46
C TRP A 61 -0.27 -8.86 -11.39
N LEU A 62 0.61 -8.02 -10.85
CA LEU A 62 1.46 -7.15 -11.68
C LEU A 62 2.30 -7.97 -12.67
N ARG A 63 2.93 -9.06 -12.22
CA ARG A 63 3.70 -9.95 -13.12
C ARG A 63 2.81 -10.55 -14.21
N ARG A 64 1.61 -11.03 -13.84
CA ARG A 64 0.65 -11.59 -14.80
C ARG A 64 0.24 -10.56 -15.85
N TYR A 65 -0.05 -9.33 -15.44
CA TYR A 65 -0.42 -8.27 -16.38
C TYR A 65 0.74 -7.85 -17.28
N LEU A 66 1.96 -7.78 -16.75
CA LEU A 66 3.16 -7.47 -17.52
C LEU A 66 3.48 -8.55 -18.57
N GLU A 67 3.23 -9.82 -18.26
CA GLU A 67 3.37 -10.92 -19.22
C GLU A 67 2.28 -10.83 -20.30
N ASN A 68 1.01 -10.74 -19.88
CA ASN A 68 -0.12 -10.67 -20.80
C ASN A 68 -0.07 -9.44 -21.72
N GLY A 69 0.47 -8.32 -21.23
CA GLY A 69 0.53 -7.03 -21.93
C GLY A 69 1.92 -6.67 -22.45
N LYS A 70 2.85 -7.63 -22.60
CA LYS A 70 4.27 -7.33 -22.84
C LYS A 70 4.51 -6.39 -24.03
N GLU A 71 3.70 -6.49 -25.08
CA GLU A 71 3.84 -5.68 -26.30
C GLU A 71 3.59 -4.19 -26.09
N THR A 72 2.83 -3.82 -25.06
CA THR A 72 2.50 -2.43 -24.73
C THR A 72 3.17 -1.96 -23.46
N LEU A 73 3.19 -2.80 -22.42
CA LEU A 73 3.69 -2.45 -21.08
C LEU A 73 5.21 -2.58 -20.93
N GLN A 74 5.87 -3.32 -21.82
CA GLN A 74 7.33 -3.51 -21.81
C GLN A 74 7.98 -3.02 -23.11
N ARG A 75 7.34 -2.09 -23.81
CA ARG A 75 7.93 -1.48 -25.00
C ARG A 75 9.01 -0.47 -24.59
N ALA A 76 10.21 -0.63 -25.15
CA ALA A 76 11.30 0.34 -25.01
C ALA A 76 11.05 1.60 -25.83
#